data_AF-A0A1F3IQX0-F1
#
_entry.id   AF-A0A1F3IQX0-F1
#
_cell.length_a   1.000
_cell.length_b   1.000
_cell.length_c   1.000
_cell.angle_alpha   90.00
_cell.angle_beta   90.00
_cell.angle_gamma   90.00
#
_symmetry.space_group_name_H-M   'P 1'
#
loop_
_entity.id
_entity.type
_entity.pdbx_description
1 polymer ?
#
loop_
_entity_poly.entity_id
_entity_poly.type
_entity_poly.pdbx_seq_one_letter_code
_entity_poly.pdbx_strand_id
1 'polypeptide(L)' 'MNGTNRSVIKPGIKVAIVLKKDQRSGKLTEGIVKDILTNSATHPHGIKVRLTTGEIGRVQKILD' A
#
# COMPACT_ATOMS: atom_id res chain seq x y z
N MET A 1 -9.32 -6.17 -2.65
CA MET A 1 -8.55 -6.55 -3.88
C MET A 1 -7.04 -6.61 -3.60
N ASN A 2 -6.24 -7.27 -4.45
CA ASN A 2 -4.78 -7.38 -4.28
C ASN A 2 -4.06 -6.07 -4.62
N GLY A 3 -3.06 -5.70 -3.81
CA GLY A 3 -2.31 -4.44 -3.95
C GLY A 3 -1.16 -4.45 -4.97
N THR A 4 -1.11 -5.42 -5.89
CA THR A 4 0.04 -5.65 -6.79
C THR A 4 0.01 -4.84 -8.07
N ASN A 5 -1.17 -4.36 -8.49
CA ASN A 5 -1.35 -3.59 -9.71
C ASN A 5 -1.56 -2.10 -9.36
N ARG A 6 -0.80 -1.21 -10.00
CA ARG A 6 -0.87 0.23 -9.80
C ARG A 6 -2.19 0.82 -10.27
N SER A 7 -2.81 0.26 -11.31
CA SER A 7 -4.05 0.79 -11.90
C SER A 7 -5.24 0.80 -10.92
N VAL A 8 -5.27 -0.13 -9.97
CA VAL A 8 -6.31 -0.26 -8.94
C VAL A 8 -6.01 0.56 -7.68
N ILE A 9 -4.84 1.20 -7.61
CA ILE A 9 -4.45 2.02 -6.46
C ILE A 9 -4.45 3.49 -6.88
N LYS A 10 -5.24 4.30 -6.18
CA LYS A 10 -5.37 5.75 -6.41
C LYS A 10 -5.25 6.49 -5.07
N PRO A 11 -4.74 7.72 -5.05
CA PRO A 11 -4.88 8.58 -3.88
C PRO A 11 -6.35 8.67 -3.44
N GLY A 12 -6.59 8.63 -2.13
CA GLY A 12 -7.94 8.69 -1.54
C GLY A 12 -8.59 7.34 -1.21
N ILE A 13 -8.07 6.22 -1.71
CA ILE A 13 -8.64 4.89 -1.39
C ILE A 13 -8.14 4.36 -0.04
N LYS A 14 -8.96 3.56 0.65
CA LYS A 14 -8.55 2.87 1.87
C LYS A 14 -7.77 1.59 1.55
N VAL A 15 -6.59 1.44 2.13
CA VAL A 15 -5.70 0.28 1.96
C VAL A 15 -5.16 -0.23 3.28
N ALA A 16 -4.74 -1.49 3.29
CA ALA A 16 -3.90 -2.07 4.33
C ALA A 16 -2.48 -2.27 3.77
N ILE A 17 -1.49 -1.63 4.39
CA ILE A 17 -0.08 -1.73 4.02
C ILE A 17 0.71 -2.52 5.05
N VAL A 18 1.76 -3.19 4.61
CA VAL A 18 2.81 -3.70 5.51
C VAL A 18 3.95 -2.68 5.59
N LEU A 19 4.30 -2.27 6.81
CA LEU A 19 5.43 -1.38 7.08
C LEU A 19 6.72 -2.18 7.10
N LYS A 20 7.87 -1.52 6.86
CA LYS A 20 9.18 -2.20 6.90
C LYS A 20 9.42 -2.92 8.24
N LYS A 21 9.08 -2.27 9.35
CA LYS A 21 9.20 -2.84 10.71
C LYS A 21 8.29 -4.06 10.94
N ASP A 22 7.20 -4.16 10.18
CA ASP A 22 6.17 -5.18 10.33
C ASP A 22 6.28 -6.29 9.28
N GLN A 23 7.30 -6.28 8.41
CA GLN A 23 7.49 -7.33 7.39
C GLN A 23 7.68 -8.72 7.98
N ARG A 24 8.27 -8.83 9.17
CA ARG A 24 8.45 -10.11 9.88
C ARG A 24 7.20 -10.54 10.65
N SER A 25 6.47 -9.59 11.22
CA SER A 25 5.26 -9.86 12.01
C SER A 25 4.02 -10.07 11.14
N GLY A 26 4.03 -9.57 9.91
CA GLY A 26 2.87 -9.56 9.02
C GLY A 26 1.80 -8.55 9.43
N LYS A 27 2.07 -7.69 10.42
CA LYS A 27 1.11 -6.69 10.89
C LYS A 27 0.80 -5.71 9.77
N LEU A 28 -0.49 -5.49 9.52
CA LEU A 28 -0.97 -4.53 8.55
C LEU A 28 -1.39 -3.24 9.24
N THR A 29 -1.13 -2.13 8.59
CA THR A 29 -1.58 -0.80 8.98
C THR A 29 -2.58 -0.31 7.94
N GLU A 30 -3.78 0.05 8.39
CA GLU A 30 -4.80 0.63 7.53
C GLU A 30 -4.62 2.13 7.39
N GLY A 31 -4.96 2.67 6.23
CA GLY A 31 -5.13 4.11 6.06
C GLY A 31 -5.47 4.49 4.63
N ILE A 32 -5.51 5.80 4.40
CA ILE A 32 -5.86 6.39 3.10
C ILE A 32 -4.60 6.66 2.31
N VAL A 33 -4.55 6.25 1.05
CA VAL A 33 -3.42 6.52 0.16
C VAL A 33 -3.29 8.02 -0.10
N LYS A 34 -2.09 8.58 0.15
CA LYS A 34 -1.70 9.93 -0.25
C LYS A 34 -0.91 9.92 -1.55
N ASP A 35 0.25 9.24 -1.54
CA ASP A 35 1.17 9.19 -2.68
C ASP A 35 1.44 7.76 -3.13
N ILE A 36 1.59 7.54 -4.44
CA ILE A 36 2.03 6.26 -5.01
C ILE A 36 3.52 6.38 -5.35
N LEU A 37 4.33 5.51 -4.74
CA LEU A 37 5.80 5.57 -4.81
C LEU A 37 6.43 4.49 -5.72
N THR A 38 5.64 3.58 -6.29
CA THR A 38 6.13 2.57 -7.24
C THR A 38 5.77 2.95 -8.66
N ASN A 39 6.77 3.20 -9.51
CA ASN A 39 6.56 3.62 -10.90
C ASN A 39 6.07 2.50 -11.82
N SER A 40 6.50 1.27 -11.59
CA SER A 40 6.06 0.11 -12.38
C SER A 40 4.56 -0.12 -12.28
N ALA A 41 3.96 -0.61 -13.38
CA ALA A 41 2.54 -0.95 -13.42
C ALA A 41 2.17 -2.07 -12.45
N THR A 42 3.08 -3.02 -12.20
CA THR A 42 2.89 -4.12 -11.27
C THR A 42 4.12 -4.32 -10.38
N HIS A 43 3.92 -4.89 -9.19
CA HIS A 43 5.01 -5.25 -8.29
C HIS A 43 4.64 -6.49 -7.45
N PRO A 44 5.53 -7.50 -7.34
CA PRO A 44 5.21 -8.79 -6.71
C PRO A 44 4.83 -8.66 -5.24
N HIS A 45 5.47 -7.75 -4.50
CA HIS A 45 5.18 -7.54 -3.08
C HIS A 45 4.13 -6.46 -2.79
N GLY A 46 3.48 -5.94 -3.84
CA GLY A 46 2.56 -4.82 -3.73
C GLY A 46 3.17 -3.47 -4.09
N ILE A 47 2.31 -2.53 -4.47
CA ILE A 47 2.67 -1.15 -4.78
C ILE A 47 3.05 -0.44 -3.49
N LYS A 48 4.20 0.24 -3.50
CA LYS A 48 4.63 1.10 -2.39
C LYS A 48 3.82 2.39 -2.42
N VAL A 49 3.24 2.76 -1.29
CA VAL A 49 2.46 3.98 -1.11
C VAL A 49 2.86 4.70 0.18
N ARG A 50 2.51 5.98 0.25
CA ARG A 50 2.49 6.77 1.49
C ARG A 50 1.03 6.99 1.90
N LEU A 51 0.72 6.78 3.18
CA LEU A 51 -0.60 7.10 3.74
C LEU A 51 -0.72 8.60 4.06
N THR A 52 -1.94 9.11 4.23
CA THR A 52 -2.21 10.49 4.66
C THR A 52 -1.60 10.80 6.02
N THR A 53 -1.50 9.80 6.89
CA THR A 53 -0.84 9.81 8.21
C THR A 53 0.69 9.81 8.15
N GLY A 54 1.28 9.57 6.96
CA GLY A 54 2.72 9.68 6.70
C GLY A 54 3.47 8.35 6.62
N GLU A 55 2.87 7.24 7.04
CA GLU A 55 3.52 5.92 6.97
C GLU A 55 3.72 5.46 5.54
N ILE A 56 4.82 4.73 5.32
CA ILE A 56 5.22 4.22 4.01
C ILE A 56 5.30 2.70 4.09
N GLY A 57 4.64 2.03 3.16
CA GLY A 57 4.59 0.57 3.13
C GLY A 57 4.14 0.03 1.78
N ARG A 58 4.04 -1.30 1.70
CA ARG A 58 3.59 -2.03 0.51
C ARG A 58 2.13 -2.43 0.68
N VAL A 59 1.27 -2.08 -0.26
CA VAL A 59 -0.16 -2.45 -0.21
C VAL A 59 -0.31 -3.97 -0.27
N GLN A 60 -0.94 -4.54 0.76
CA GLN A 60 -1.29 -5.95 0.82
C GLN A 60 -2.77 -6.15 0.48
N LYS A 61 -3.64 -5.26 0.95
CA LYS A 61 -5.08 -5.31 0.66
C LYS A 61 -5.60 -3.92 0.31
N ILE A 62 -6.48 -3.86 -0.67
CA ILE A 62 -7.34 -2.72 -0.94
C ILE A 62 -8.67 -2.98 -0.22
N LEU A 63 -9.04 -2.08 0.67
CA LEU A 63 -10.21 -2.18 1.53
C LEU A 63 -11.42 -1.41 0.99
N ASP A 64 -11.15 -0.49 0.05
CA ASP A 64 -12.10 0.45 -0.58
C ASP A 64 -12.82 1.34 0.44
#